data_AF-A0A6P2CRQ4-F1
#
_entry.id   AF-A0A6P2CRQ4-F1
#
_cell.length_a   1.000
_cell.length_b   1.000
_cell.length_c   1.000
_cell.angle_alpha   90.00
_cell.angle_beta   90.00
_cell.angle_gamma   90.00
#
_symmetry.space_group_name_H-M   'P 1'
#
loop_
_entity.id
_entity.type
_entity.pdbx_description
1 polymer ?
#
loop_
_entity_poly.entity_id
_entity_poly.type
_entity_poly.pdbx_seq_one_letter_code
_entity_poly.pdbx_strand_id
1 'polypeptide(L)'
;MPPELAAALGYPGAARFVAFHVSPFGDDLVFSDGRHSGSGHSWTFLAYKRHRAVAALLAPWDLGSPDTHGGHWLVFDRIGGRASVAPAAEADAFLRGQHPPAPELAPDEARALRAEIARALDAWRTSAVDPEEVRRLMDEHRDRVARVMAFLDACPTAPEPRHEGRT
;
A
#
# COMPACT_ATOMS: atom_id res chain seq x y z
N MET A 1 1.55 -14.09 -4.31
CA MET A 1 1.87 -12.88 -3.52
C MET A 1 2.20 -13.32 -2.09
N PRO A 2 3.27 -12.79 -1.45
CA PRO A 2 3.55 -13.08 -0.04
C PRO A 2 2.37 -12.66 0.85
N PRO A 3 1.87 -13.52 1.77
CA PRO A 3 0.69 -13.21 2.57
C PRO A 3 0.78 -11.92 3.40
N GLU A 4 1.97 -11.61 3.92
CA GLU A 4 2.20 -10.44 4.77
C GLU A 4 2.58 -9.18 4.00
N LEU A 5 2.63 -9.22 2.66
CA LEU A 5 3.16 -8.13 1.84
C LEU A 5 2.43 -6.80 2.09
N ALA A 6 1.10 -6.80 2.12
CA ALA A 6 0.33 -5.56 2.35
C ALA A 6 0.70 -4.89 3.69
N ALA A 7 0.80 -5.67 4.76
CA ALA A 7 1.21 -5.19 6.07
C ALA A 7 2.69 -4.83 6.14
N ALA A 8 3.55 -5.46 5.33
CA ALA A 8 4.96 -5.12 5.19
C ALA A 8 5.14 -3.78 4.44
N LEU A 9 4.23 -3.46 3.54
CA LEU A 9 4.18 -2.17 2.85
C LEU A 9 3.49 -1.08 3.66
N GLY A 10 2.99 -1.39 4.86
CA GLY A 10 2.47 -0.42 5.82
C GLY A 10 0.95 -0.27 5.82
N TYR A 11 0.20 -1.13 5.13
CA TYR A 11 -1.26 -1.10 5.18
C TYR A 11 -1.78 -1.66 6.52
N PRO A 12 -2.48 -0.85 7.34
CA PRO A 12 -2.98 -1.29 8.64
C PRO A 12 -4.39 -1.89 8.58
N GLY A 13 -5.07 -1.78 7.43
CA GLY A 13 -6.50 -2.06 7.33
C GLY A 13 -6.85 -3.52 7.05
N ALA A 14 -8.16 -3.77 7.00
CA ALA A 14 -8.75 -5.09 6.80
C ALA A 14 -9.46 -5.24 5.44
N ALA A 15 -9.41 -4.24 4.56
CA ALA A 15 -10.06 -4.34 3.24
C ALA A 15 -9.46 -5.48 2.44
N ARG A 16 -10.31 -6.12 1.62
CA ARG A 16 -9.90 -7.21 0.73
C ARG A 16 -8.94 -6.68 -0.33
N PHE A 17 -9.28 -5.56 -0.94
CA PHE A 17 -8.45 -4.92 -1.95
C PHE A 17 -7.75 -3.68 -1.40
N VAL A 18 -6.47 -3.53 -1.72
CA VAL A 18 -5.67 -2.35 -1.40
C VAL A 18 -4.69 -2.10 -2.54
N ALA A 19 -4.53 -0.85 -2.96
CA ALA A 19 -3.51 -0.44 -3.91
C ALA A 19 -2.31 0.20 -3.21
N PHE A 20 -1.16 0.09 -3.85
CA PHE A 20 0.06 0.81 -3.53
C PHE A 20 0.54 1.57 -4.77
N HIS A 21 0.90 2.83 -4.59
CA HIS A 21 1.44 3.68 -5.65
C HIS A 21 2.40 4.72 -5.07
N VAL A 22 3.29 5.27 -5.91
CA VAL A 22 4.12 6.41 -5.52
C VAL A 22 3.25 7.68 -5.52
N SER A 23 3.44 8.52 -4.51
CA SER A 23 2.72 9.79 -4.37
C SER A 23 2.98 10.70 -5.57
N PRO A 24 1.98 11.44 -6.06
CA PRO A 24 2.21 12.48 -7.07
C PRO A 24 2.87 13.75 -6.50
N PHE A 25 3.17 13.80 -5.20
CA PHE A 25 3.73 14.97 -4.55
C PHE A 25 5.07 14.67 -3.83
N GLY A 26 5.68 13.52 -4.11
CA GLY A 26 6.97 13.11 -3.55
C GLY A 26 7.27 11.62 -3.75
N ASP A 27 8.31 11.13 -3.09
CA ASP A 27 8.84 9.77 -3.33
C ASP A 27 8.21 8.70 -2.42
N ASP A 28 7.17 9.10 -1.69
CA ASP A 28 6.54 8.26 -0.69
C ASP A 28 5.60 7.25 -1.33
N LEU A 29 5.69 6.02 -0.86
CA LEU A 29 4.65 5.03 -1.10
C LEU A 29 3.38 5.48 -0.42
N VAL A 30 2.27 5.39 -1.13
CA VAL A 30 0.92 5.62 -0.61
C VAL A 30 0.14 4.33 -0.78
N PHE A 31 -0.61 3.95 0.24
CA PHE A 31 -1.65 2.95 0.10
C PHE A 31 -3.03 3.61 -0.04
N SER A 32 -3.94 2.94 -0.74
CA SER A 32 -5.35 3.29 -0.76
C SER A 32 -6.18 2.01 -0.81
N ASP A 33 -7.15 1.87 0.09
CA ASP A 33 -8.18 0.84 -0.03
C ASP A 33 -9.50 1.39 -0.62
N GLY A 34 -9.51 2.65 -1.08
CA GLY A 34 -10.71 3.31 -1.60
C GLY A 34 -11.61 3.94 -0.55
N ARG A 35 -11.33 3.73 0.74
CA ARG A 35 -11.94 4.48 1.85
C ARG A 35 -10.89 5.20 2.69
N HIS A 36 -9.77 4.55 2.93
CA HIS A 36 -8.63 5.09 3.66
C HIS A 36 -7.41 5.09 2.76
N SER A 37 -6.59 6.13 2.92
CA SER A 37 -5.27 6.22 2.35
C SER A 37 -4.27 6.67 3.42
N GLY A 38 -3.00 6.39 3.17
CA GLY A 38 -1.92 6.77 4.08
C GLY A 38 -0.55 6.42 3.52
N SER A 39 0.48 6.84 4.23
CA SER A 39 1.87 6.55 3.87
C SER A 39 2.18 5.07 4.09
N GLY A 40 2.89 4.49 3.14
CA GLY A 40 3.46 3.15 3.22
C GLY A 40 4.98 3.17 3.36
N HIS A 41 5.60 1.99 3.30
CA HIS A 41 7.04 1.83 3.45
C HIS A 41 7.75 1.78 2.09
N SER A 42 8.22 2.93 1.61
CA SER A 42 8.86 3.10 0.29
C SER A 42 10.04 2.15 0.05
N TRP A 43 10.90 1.95 1.05
CA TRP A 43 12.05 1.03 0.95
C TRP A 43 11.62 -0.42 0.75
N THR A 44 10.62 -0.89 1.50
CA THR A 44 10.07 -2.25 1.34
C THR A 44 9.45 -2.43 -0.03
N PHE A 45 8.75 -1.43 -0.55
CA PHE A 45 8.19 -1.47 -1.90
C PHE A 45 9.27 -1.52 -2.97
N LEU A 46 10.35 -0.74 -2.81
CA LEU A 46 11.47 -0.75 -3.74
C LEU A 46 12.17 -2.11 -3.75
N ALA A 47 12.38 -2.71 -2.57
CA ALA A 47 12.94 -4.06 -2.45
C ALA A 47 12.05 -5.10 -3.13
N TYR A 48 10.74 -5.05 -2.91
CA TYR A 48 9.76 -5.90 -3.59
C TYR A 48 9.82 -5.73 -5.12
N LYS A 49 9.79 -4.48 -5.61
CA LYS A 49 9.81 -4.17 -7.05
C LYS A 49 11.09 -4.63 -7.74
N ARG A 50 12.23 -4.58 -7.05
CA ARG A 50 13.54 -5.00 -7.56
C ARG A 50 13.84 -6.49 -7.36
N HIS A 51 13.01 -7.21 -6.59
CA HIS A 51 13.25 -8.61 -6.31
C HIS A 51 13.19 -9.46 -7.59
N ARG A 52 14.11 -10.41 -7.77
CA ARG A 52 14.24 -11.24 -8.99
C ARG A 52 12.97 -11.99 -9.42
N ALA A 53 12.14 -12.38 -8.45
CA ALA A 53 10.86 -13.05 -8.69
C ALA A 53 9.73 -12.10 -9.18
N VAL A 54 9.95 -10.78 -9.09
CA VAL A 54 8.91 -9.76 -9.29
C VAL A 54 9.32 -8.76 -10.38
N ALA A 55 10.59 -8.40 -10.46
CA ALA A 55 11.09 -7.31 -11.30
C ALA A 55 10.66 -7.43 -12.76
N ALA A 56 10.82 -8.61 -13.38
CA ALA A 56 10.41 -8.81 -14.78
C ALA A 56 8.89 -8.72 -14.99
N LEU A 57 8.09 -9.07 -13.97
CA LEU A 57 6.63 -8.97 -14.03
C LEU A 57 6.15 -7.51 -13.96
N LEU A 58 6.92 -6.67 -13.25
CA LEU A 58 6.58 -5.25 -13.05
C LEU A 58 7.24 -4.33 -14.10
N ALA A 59 8.29 -4.79 -14.80
CA ALA A 59 9.05 -3.99 -15.76
C ALA A 59 8.21 -3.30 -16.86
N PRO A 60 7.13 -3.90 -17.39
CA PRO A 60 6.30 -3.24 -18.41
C PRO A 60 5.44 -2.09 -17.87
N TRP A 61 5.30 -1.98 -16.55
CA TRP A 61 4.33 -1.09 -15.92
C TRP A 61 4.98 0.12 -15.28
N ASP A 62 4.43 1.29 -15.57
CA ASP A 62 4.86 2.52 -14.94
C ASP A 62 4.25 2.67 -13.53
N LEU A 63 4.94 2.10 -12.55
CA LEU A 63 4.63 2.23 -11.11
C LEU A 63 5.31 3.46 -10.48
N GLY A 64 5.87 4.34 -11.31
CA GLY A 64 6.58 5.52 -10.87
C GLY A 64 7.99 5.28 -10.33
N SER A 65 8.67 6.39 -10.14
CA SER A 65 9.99 6.53 -9.57
C SER A 65 10.03 7.80 -8.71
N PRO A 66 11.11 8.05 -7.94
CA PRO A 66 11.30 9.33 -7.26
C PRO A 66 11.12 10.54 -8.19
N ASP A 67 11.51 10.41 -9.45
CA ASP A 67 11.51 11.53 -10.41
C ASP A 67 10.27 11.55 -11.31
N THR A 68 9.41 10.52 -11.26
CA THR A 68 8.31 10.35 -12.21
C THR A 68 7.06 9.75 -11.58
N HIS A 69 5.92 10.39 -11.83
CA HIS A 69 4.59 9.92 -11.45
C HIS A 69 4.23 8.65 -12.21
N GLY A 70 3.94 7.57 -11.47
CA GLY A 70 3.48 6.32 -12.07
C GLY A 70 2.05 6.39 -12.56
N GLY A 71 1.81 6.10 -13.84
CA GLY A 71 0.46 5.96 -14.38
C GLY A 71 -0.32 4.75 -13.87
N HIS A 72 0.35 3.79 -13.21
CA HIS A 72 -0.23 2.54 -12.76
C HIS A 72 -0.09 2.32 -11.26
N TRP A 73 -1.10 1.65 -10.70
CA TRP A 73 -1.15 1.26 -9.29
C TRP A 73 -1.03 -0.26 -9.17
N LEU A 74 -0.40 -0.72 -8.09
CA LEU A 74 -0.30 -2.13 -7.75
C LEU A 74 -1.43 -2.51 -6.78
N VAL A 75 -2.43 -3.26 -7.25
CA VAL A 75 -3.61 -3.67 -6.49
C VAL A 75 -3.42 -5.09 -5.94
N PHE A 76 -3.59 -5.28 -4.64
CA PHE A 76 -3.56 -6.58 -3.98
C PHE A 76 -4.95 -7.09 -3.67
N ASP A 77 -5.27 -8.32 -4.12
CA ASP A 77 -6.34 -9.13 -3.54
C ASP A 77 -5.77 -9.93 -2.37
N ARG A 78 -6.00 -9.43 -1.16
CA ARG A 78 -5.44 -10.02 0.07
C ARG A 78 -6.04 -11.39 0.40
N ILE A 79 -7.26 -11.67 -0.06
CA ILE A 79 -7.91 -12.97 0.15
C ILE A 79 -7.53 -13.93 -0.98
N GLY A 80 -7.53 -13.45 -2.22
CA GLY A 80 -7.17 -14.25 -3.39
C GLY A 80 -5.67 -14.51 -3.55
N GLY A 81 -4.81 -13.81 -2.80
CA GLY A 81 -3.36 -14.00 -2.85
C GLY A 81 -2.70 -13.48 -4.14
N ARG A 82 -3.33 -12.50 -4.80
CA ARG A 82 -2.94 -12.00 -6.13
C ARG A 82 -2.57 -10.52 -6.09
N ALA A 83 -1.64 -10.15 -6.95
CA ALA A 83 -1.33 -8.77 -7.24
C ALA A 83 -1.63 -8.50 -8.73
N SER A 84 -2.30 -7.40 -9.00
CA SER A 84 -2.66 -6.93 -10.33
C SER A 84 -2.12 -5.51 -10.52
N VAL A 85 -1.83 -5.14 -11.76
CA VAL A 85 -1.49 -3.75 -12.10
C VAL A 85 -2.63 -3.17 -12.91
N ALA A 86 -3.03 -1.94 -12.60
CA ALA A 86 -4.10 -1.25 -13.29
C ALA A 86 -3.79 0.25 -13.42
N PRO A 87 -4.33 0.94 -14.45
CA PRO A 87 -4.27 2.40 -14.51
C PRO A 87 -4.83 3.04 -13.25
N ALA A 88 -4.24 4.15 -12.81
CA ALA A 88 -4.58 4.80 -11.54
C ALA A 88 -6.10 5.06 -11.38
N ALA A 89 -6.74 5.60 -12.43
CA ALA A 89 -8.17 5.92 -12.40
C ALA A 89 -9.07 4.68 -12.25
N GLU A 90 -8.70 3.56 -12.90
CA GLU A 90 -9.45 2.30 -12.83
C GLU A 90 -9.27 1.64 -11.46
N ALA A 91 -8.04 1.62 -10.94
CA ALA A 91 -7.74 1.09 -9.61
C ALA A 91 -8.51 1.86 -8.53
N ASP A 92 -8.51 3.18 -8.59
CA ASP A 92 -9.19 4.06 -7.66
C ASP A 92 -10.72 3.88 -7.69
N ALA A 93 -11.31 3.80 -8.89
CA ALA A 93 -12.74 3.51 -9.05
C ALA A 93 -13.11 2.12 -8.50
N PHE A 94 -12.32 1.10 -8.82
CA PHE A 94 -12.51 -0.27 -8.33
C PHE A 94 -12.46 -0.34 -6.80
N LEU A 95 -11.47 0.31 -6.18
CA LEU A 95 -11.29 0.32 -4.73
C LEU A 95 -12.39 1.08 -4.00
N ARG A 96 -12.92 2.17 -4.55
CA ARG A 96 -14.11 2.81 -3.97
C ARG A 96 -15.33 1.89 -4.02
N GLY A 97 -15.46 1.12 -5.10
CA GLY A 97 -16.60 0.23 -5.33
C GLY A 97 -16.72 -0.95 -4.36
N GLN A 98 -15.66 -1.36 -3.65
CA GLN A 98 -15.75 -2.43 -2.64
C GLN A 98 -16.40 -1.98 -1.32
N HIS A 99 -16.56 -0.67 -1.10
CA HIS A 99 -17.08 -0.13 0.14
C HIS A 99 -18.56 0.25 0.01
N PRO A 100 -19.38 0.04 1.05
CA PRO A 100 -20.69 0.68 1.08
C PRO A 100 -20.52 2.20 1.07
N PRO A 101 -21.51 2.94 0.51
CA PRO A 101 -21.49 4.40 0.51
C PRO A 101 -21.36 4.93 1.93
N ALA A 102 -20.71 6.09 2.08
CA ALA A 102 -20.62 6.74 3.37
C ALA A 102 -22.04 7.09 3.87
N PRO A 103 -22.34 6.87 5.15
CA PRO A 103 -23.62 7.25 5.71
C PRO A 103 -23.80 8.78 5.63
N GLU A 104 -25.00 9.22 5.29
CA GLU A 104 -25.37 10.62 5.42
C GLU A 104 -25.51 10.97 6.91
N LEU A 105 -24.87 12.06 7.33
CA LEU A 105 -24.94 12.56 8.70
C LEU A 105 -25.92 13.73 8.78
N ALA A 106 -26.83 13.68 9.75
CA ALA A 106 -27.65 14.84 10.09
C ALA A 106 -26.75 15.99 10.60
N PRO A 107 -27.20 17.26 10.51
CA PRO A 107 -26.39 18.41 10.93
C PRO A 107 -25.88 18.32 12.37
N ASP A 108 -26.67 17.71 13.26
CA ASP A 108 -26.35 17.58 14.68
C ASP A 108 -25.30 16.49 14.92
N GLU A 109 -25.40 15.36 14.20
CA GLU A 109 -24.42 14.29 14.19
C GLU A 109 -23.08 14.77 13.62
N ALA A 110 -23.12 15.55 12.54
CA ALA A 110 -21.93 16.16 11.96
C ALA A 110 -21.24 17.14 12.93
N ARG A 111 -21.99 17.87 13.74
CA ARG A 111 -21.42 18.73 14.80
C ARG A 111 -20.80 17.90 15.93
N ALA A 112 -21.48 16.85 16.37
CA ALA A 112 -20.96 15.95 17.40
C ALA A 112 -19.66 15.26 16.95
N LEU A 113 -19.62 14.74 15.72
CA LEU A 113 -18.44 14.13 15.13
C LEU A 113 -17.26 15.11 15.06
N ARG A 114 -17.49 16.36 14.63
CA ARG A 114 -16.43 17.38 14.61
C ARG A 114 -15.87 17.67 16.00
N ALA A 115 -16.71 17.73 17.02
CA ALA A 115 -16.26 17.93 18.39
C ALA A 115 -15.47 16.73 18.92
N GLU A 116 -15.85 15.51 18.54
CA GLU A 116 -15.09 14.30 18.86
C GLU A 116 -13.72 14.27 18.17
N ILE A 117 -13.66 14.56 16.87
CA ILE A 117 -12.39 14.68 16.13
C ILE A 117 -11.48 15.72 16.78
N ALA A 118 -12.00 16.89 17.16
CA ALA A 118 -11.22 17.92 17.81
C ALA A 118 -10.60 17.44 19.15
N ARG A 119 -11.39 16.74 19.97
CA ARG A 119 -10.90 16.14 21.23
C ARG A 119 -9.84 15.08 20.98
N ALA A 120 -10.05 14.20 20.00
CA ALA A 120 -9.09 13.16 19.64
C ALA A 120 -7.76 13.75 19.16
N LEU A 121 -7.80 14.81 18.33
CA LEU A 121 -6.60 15.50 17.86
C LEU A 121 -5.83 16.19 19.00
N ASP A 122 -6.53 16.79 19.95
CA ASP A 122 -5.90 17.42 21.12
C ASP A 122 -5.21 16.40 22.02
N ALA A 123 -5.87 15.27 22.28
CA ALA A 123 -5.28 14.14 23.00
C ALA A 123 -4.05 13.59 22.28
N TRP A 124 -4.12 13.46 20.94
CA TRP A 124 -3.00 12.97 20.15
C TRP A 124 -1.77 13.89 20.22
N ARG A 125 -1.98 15.22 20.16
CA ARG A 125 -0.88 16.21 20.26
C ARG A 125 -0.15 16.19 21.59
N THR A 126 -0.84 15.81 22.66
CA THR A 126 -0.32 15.82 24.04
C THR A 126 0.16 14.44 24.50
N SER A 127 -0.06 13.40 23.69
CA SER A 127 0.37 12.04 23.98
C SER A 127 1.88 11.91 23.82
N ALA A 128 2.56 11.39 24.85
CA ALA A 128 3.97 11.05 24.76
C ALA A 128 4.16 9.80 23.88
N VAL A 129 5.15 9.83 23.00
CA VAL A 129 5.57 8.64 22.24
C VAL A 129 6.33 7.72 23.18
N ASP A 130 5.84 6.49 23.36
CA ASP A 130 6.55 5.45 24.11
C ASP A 130 7.69 4.86 23.26
N PRO A 131 8.97 5.06 23.63
CA PRO A 131 10.10 4.54 22.86
C PRO A 131 10.17 3.01 22.82
N GLU A 132 9.66 2.31 23.85
CA GLU A 132 9.67 0.85 23.87
C GLU A 132 8.66 0.29 22.87
N GLU A 133 7.48 0.91 22.80
CA GLU A 133 6.46 0.58 21.82
C GLU A 133 6.94 0.86 20.39
N VAL A 134 7.58 2.01 20.15
CA VAL A 134 8.18 2.31 18.84
C VAL A 134 9.19 1.24 18.45
N ARG A 135 10.09 0.86 19.36
CA ARG A 135 11.09 -0.18 19.10
C ARG A 135 10.43 -1.53 18.78
N ARG A 136 9.42 -1.94 19.55
CA ARG A 136 8.65 -3.17 19.29
C ARG A 136 8.04 -3.16 17.89
N LEU A 137 7.39 -2.06 17.51
CA LEU A 137 6.78 -1.92 16.18
C LEU A 137 7.83 -1.95 15.05
N MET A 138 9.01 -1.36 15.26
CA MET A 138 10.11 -1.42 14.29
C MET A 138 10.68 -2.84 14.13
N ASP A 139 10.82 -3.59 15.23
CA ASP A 139 11.30 -4.98 15.19
C ASP A 139 10.26 -5.89 14.52
N GLU A 140 8.97 -5.75 14.85
CA GLU A 140 7.88 -6.49 14.18
C GLU A 140 7.81 -6.19 12.68
N HIS A 141 8.02 -4.93 12.29
CA HIS A 141 8.10 -4.55 10.89
C HIS A 141 9.30 -5.22 10.20
N ARG A 142 10.48 -5.22 10.83
CA ARG A 142 11.69 -5.87 10.28
C ARG A 142 11.47 -7.36 10.06
N ASP A 143 10.89 -8.05 11.04
CA ASP A 143 10.61 -9.48 10.95
C ASP A 143 9.61 -9.79 9.82
N ARG A 144 8.60 -8.93 9.66
CA ARG A 144 7.63 -9.02 8.56
C ARG A 144 8.30 -8.87 7.20
N VAL A 145 9.18 -7.88 7.05
CA VAL A 145 9.95 -7.68 5.80
C VAL A 145 10.84 -8.88 5.53
N ALA A 146 11.51 -9.43 6.54
CA ALA A 146 12.35 -10.63 6.39
C ALA A 146 11.54 -11.84 5.90
N ARG A 147 10.35 -12.09 6.45
CA ARG A 147 9.46 -13.17 5.98
C ARG A 147 8.99 -12.97 4.54
N VAL A 148 8.68 -11.73 4.16
CA VAL A 148 8.32 -11.40 2.77
C VAL A 148 9.49 -11.70 1.83
N MET A 149 10.71 -11.27 2.16
CA MET A 149 11.87 -11.52 1.31
C MET A 149 12.20 -13.01 1.21
N ALA A 150 12.19 -13.75 2.33
CA ALA A 150 12.38 -15.20 2.33
C ALA A 150 11.36 -15.93 1.46
N PHE A 151 10.09 -15.50 1.47
CA PHE A 151 9.06 -16.04 0.59
C PHE A 151 9.40 -15.80 -0.89
N LEU A 152 9.85 -14.59 -1.23
CA LEU A 152 10.20 -14.23 -2.60
C LEU A 152 11.48 -14.95 -3.07
N ASP A 153 12.44 -15.16 -2.17
CA ASP A 153 13.66 -15.92 -2.44
C ASP A 153 13.37 -17.39 -2.77
N ALA A 154 12.31 -17.97 -2.19
CA ALA A 154 11.86 -19.32 -2.51
C ALA A 154 11.06 -19.41 -3.82
N CYS A 155 10.62 -18.28 -4.38
CA CYS A 155 9.87 -18.27 -5.64
C CYS A 155 10.80 -18.49 -6.85
N PRO A 156 10.29 -19.12 -7.93
CA PRO A 156 11.02 -19.16 -9.18
C PRO A 156 11.25 -17.73 -9.70
N THR A 157 12.38 -17.52 -10.37
CA THR A 157 12.62 -16.27 -11.08
C THR A 157 11.57 -16.10 -12.17
N ALA A 158 11.05 -14.88 -12.32
CA ALA A 158 10.11 -14.59 -13.38
C ALA A 158 10.79 -14.84 -14.75
N PRO A 159 10.07 -15.38 -15.74
CA PRO A 159 10.63 -15.59 -17.07
C PRO A 159 11.09 -14.25 -17.65
N GLU A 160 12.21 -14.26 -18.38
CA GLU A 160 12.69 -13.05 -19.05
C GLU A 160 11.64 -12.52 -20.05
N PRO A 161 11.49 -11.19 -20.18
CA PRO A 161 10.59 -10.62 -21.15
C PRO A 161 11.00 -11.06 -22.55
N ARG A 162 10.11 -11.75 -23.26
CA ARG A 162 10.33 -12.14 -24.66
C ARG A 162 10.57 -10.87 -25.46
N HIS A 163 11.80 -10.67 -25.91
CA HIS A 163 12.12 -9.65 -26.89
C HIS A 163 11.57 -10.14 -28.23
N GLU A 164 10.33 -9.75 -28.55
CA GLU A 164 9.84 -9.90 -29.92
C GLU A 164 10.65 -8.93 -30.78
N GLY A 165 11.60 -9.51 -31.52
CA GLY A 165 12.46 -8.79 -32.44
C GLY A 165 11.61 -8.01 -33.43
N ARG A 166 11.77 -6.68 -33.40
CA ARG A 166 11.45 -5.84 -34.56
C ARG A 166 12.49 -6.17 -35.64
N THR A 167 12.12 -7.07 -36.54
CA THR A 167 12.64 -7.10 -37.91
C THR A 167 11.99 -6.00 -38.74
#